data_AF-A0AA35K2B5-F1
#
_entry.id   AF-A0AA35K2B5-F1
#
_cell.length_a   1.000
_cell.length_b   1.000
_cell.length_c   1.000
_cell.angle_alpha   90.00
_cell.angle_beta   90.00
_cell.angle_gamma   90.00
#
_symmetry.space_group_name_H-M   'P 1'
#
loop_
_entity.id
_entity.type
_entity.pdbx_description
1 polymer ?
#
loop_
_entity_poly.entity_id
_entity_poly.type
_entity_poly.pdbx_seq_one_letter_code
_entity_poly.pdbx_strand_id
1 'polypeptide(L)'
;MAGKPKLHYANGRGKMESIRWLLAAAGVEFEEEFIEKKEDLEKLRNDGQLLFQQVPMVEMDGMKMVQTRAILSYIAAKHNLYGKDLKERALIDMYVEGTTDLMGMIMTLPFQPPENKEKQTSLIFERATTRYFPVYEKVLKDHGQDFLVGGKFSWADVHLLEAILMVEEMKPDVLSAFPLLQDVKARVSNISTIKKFLEPATQVRGSLCLRRTSTCSGLAAGKQTLRNMAGKPKLYYFNGRGRMESIRWLLAAAGVEFEEQLIETKEYLEKLKHGGDLLFQQVPMVEMDGMKMVQSRAILNYIAAKYNLSGKDVKQRAWIDMYCEGAMDLNELIMMLPFKPADSKEKEFANIIEKATTRYFPVFEKVLKDHGQNYLVGNQLSRADIQLLETILMAEELKADILSKFPLLKAFKERISNIPTVKKFLQPGSPRKAPIDEKAIEKGRKIFA
;
A
#
# COMPACT_ATOMS: atom_id res chain seq x y z
N MET A 1 -27.48 16.42 3.96
CA MET A 1 -26.43 16.01 3.00
C MET A 1 -25.18 15.67 3.80
N ALA A 2 -24.26 14.84 3.28
CA ALA A 2 -22.93 14.76 3.86
C ALA A 2 -22.17 16.07 3.58
N GLY A 3 -21.31 16.52 4.50
CA GLY A 3 -20.44 17.68 4.27
C GLY A 3 -19.35 17.39 3.23
N LYS A 4 -18.69 18.44 2.74
CA LYS A 4 -17.47 18.30 1.94
C LYS A 4 -16.40 17.57 2.76
N PRO A 5 -15.53 16.75 2.15
CA PRO A 5 -14.39 16.18 2.85
C PRO A 5 -13.43 17.29 3.30
N LYS A 6 -12.92 17.22 4.53
CA LYS A 6 -11.88 18.14 5.03
C LYS A 6 -10.51 17.48 4.98
N LEU A 7 -9.55 18.13 4.32
CA LEU A 7 -8.19 17.64 4.08
C LEU A 7 -7.22 18.37 5.01
N HIS A 8 -6.66 17.66 5.99
CA HIS A 8 -5.72 18.21 6.97
C HIS A 8 -4.29 17.85 6.56
N TYR A 9 -3.55 18.84 6.03
CA TYR A 9 -2.16 18.69 5.59
C TYR A 9 -1.41 20.03 5.55
N ALA A 10 -0.10 19.99 5.32
CA ALA A 10 0.65 21.19 5.00
C ALA A 10 0.22 21.78 3.64
N ASN A 11 0.40 23.08 3.46
CA ASN A 11 0.13 23.78 2.20
C ASN A 11 1.18 23.43 1.13
N GLY A 12 0.94 22.31 0.44
CA GLY A 12 1.79 21.74 -0.60
C GLY A 12 1.36 20.31 -0.95
N ARG A 13 2.02 19.70 -1.95
CA ARG A 13 1.68 18.38 -2.50
C ARG A 13 1.82 17.24 -1.47
N GLY A 14 3.06 16.81 -1.25
CA GLY A 14 3.41 15.69 -0.36
C GLY A 14 2.53 14.45 -0.55
N LYS A 15 2.11 13.84 0.56
CA LYS A 15 1.24 12.65 0.57
C LYS A 15 -0.26 12.95 0.46
N MET A 16 -0.67 14.22 0.41
CA MET A 16 -2.08 14.61 0.25
C MET A 16 -2.46 14.76 -1.24
N GLU A 17 -1.49 14.98 -2.12
CA GLU A 17 -1.76 15.27 -3.54
C GLU A 17 -2.55 14.16 -4.25
N SER A 18 -2.16 12.89 -4.10
CA SER A 18 -2.92 11.75 -4.63
C SER A 18 -4.38 11.68 -4.14
N ILE A 19 -4.64 12.16 -2.92
CA ILE A 19 -6.00 12.22 -2.36
C ILE A 19 -6.80 13.35 -3.04
N ARG A 20 -6.19 14.53 -3.25
CA ARG A 20 -6.79 15.62 -4.03
C ARG A 20 -7.09 15.16 -5.46
N TRP A 21 -6.13 14.52 -6.12
CA TRP A 21 -6.28 13.92 -7.46
C TRP A 21 -7.43 12.93 -7.54
N LEU A 22 -7.56 12.02 -6.56
CA LEU A 22 -8.63 11.02 -6.57
C LEU A 22 -10.01 11.59 -6.24
N LEU A 23 -10.10 12.56 -5.33
CA LEU A 23 -11.34 13.31 -5.07
C LEU A 23 -11.76 14.14 -6.29
N ALA A 24 -10.82 14.83 -6.93
CA ALA A 24 -11.03 15.53 -8.18
C ALA A 24 -11.50 14.59 -9.29
N ALA A 25 -10.83 13.46 -9.51
CA ALA A 25 -11.26 12.45 -10.47
C ALA A 25 -12.69 11.95 -10.21
N ALA A 26 -13.05 11.74 -8.94
CA ALA A 26 -14.40 11.37 -8.49
C ALA A 26 -15.44 12.51 -8.59
N GLY A 27 -15.05 13.73 -8.96
CA GLY A 27 -15.93 14.90 -9.03
C GLY A 27 -16.34 15.45 -7.64
N VAL A 28 -15.58 15.13 -6.59
CA VAL A 28 -15.88 15.52 -5.21
C VAL A 28 -15.18 16.83 -4.87
N GLU A 29 -15.95 17.87 -4.59
CA GLU A 29 -15.40 19.09 -4.00
C GLU A 29 -15.07 18.88 -2.52
N PHE A 30 -13.93 19.40 -2.08
CA PHE A 30 -13.39 19.27 -0.74
C PHE A 30 -12.99 20.64 -0.15
N GLU A 31 -12.64 20.63 1.13
CA GLU A 31 -12.14 21.79 1.89
C GLU A 31 -10.72 21.45 2.40
N GLU A 32 -9.80 22.41 2.37
CA GLU A 32 -8.45 22.25 2.94
C GLU A 32 -8.41 22.92 4.32
N GLU A 33 -7.89 22.20 5.32
CA GLU A 33 -7.61 22.67 6.68
C GLU A 33 -6.08 22.66 6.85
N PHE A 34 -5.42 23.76 6.46
CA PHE A 34 -3.95 23.76 6.38
C PHE A 34 -3.28 23.73 7.76
N ILE A 35 -2.29 22.85 7.88
CA ILE A 35 -1.35 22.78 8.99
C ILE A 35 -0.21 23.74 8.66
N GLU A 36 -0.25 24.95 9.22
CA GLU A 36 0.71 26.01 8.91
C GLU A 36 1.93 25.97 9.84
N LYS A 37 1.74 25.51 11.08
CA LYS A 37 2.78 25.45 12.12
C LYS A 37 2.72 24.16 12.94
N LYS A 38 3.76 23.94 13.75
CA LYS A 38 3.94 22.73 14.56
C LYS A 38 2.81 22.53 15.57
N GLU A 39 2.29 23.62 16.11
CA GLU A 39 1.28 23.67 17.16
C GLU A 39 -0.09 23.14 16.65
N ASP A 40 -0.39 23.30 15.36
CA ASP A 40 -1.63 22.81 14.74
C ASP A 40 -1.60 21.27 14.66
N LEU A 41 -0.46 20.71 14.25
CA LEU A 41 -0.22 19.27 14.22
C LEU A 41 -0.19 18.67 15.64
N GLU A 42 0.36 19.39 16.62
CA GLU A 42 0.36 18.96 18.01
C GLU A 42 -1.04 19.03 18.63
N LYS A 43 -1.87 20.02 18.28
CA LYS A 43 -3.29 20.03 18.62
C LYS A 43 -4.02 18.80 18.07
N LEU A 44 -3.88 18.51 16.77
CA LEU A 44 -4.51 17.34 16.14
C LEU A 44 -4.08 15.99 16.76
N ARG A 45 -2.87 15.93 17.34
CA ARG A 45 -2.39 14.78 18.13
C ARG A 45 -2.98 14.73 19.54
N ASN A 46 -2.97 15.85 20.25
CA ASN A 46 -3.42 15.96 21.64
C ASN A 46 -4.95 15.78 21.76
N ASP A 47 -5.70 16.29 20.78
CA ASP A 47 -7.14 16.07 20.60
C ASP A 47 -7.47 14.60 20.20
N GLY A 48 -6.46 13.75 19.97
CA GLY A 48 -6.63 12.34 19.60
C GLY A 48 -7.18 12.10 18.19
N GLN A 49 -7.17 13.11 17.32
CA GLN A 49 -7.78 13.04 15.97
C GLN A 49 -6.94 12.21 15.00
N LEU A 50 -5.62 12.28 15.13
CA LEU A 50 -4.67 11.54 14.30
C LEU A 50 -4.39 10.16 14.89
N LEU A 51 -5.05 9.13 14.36
CA LEU A 51 -4.62 7.75 14.58
C LEU A 51 -3.13 7.63 14.16
N PHE A 52 -2.32 6.95 14.96
CA PHE A 52 -0.86 6.87 14.77
C PHE A 52 -0.12 8.23 14.65
N GLN A 53 -0.73 9.35 15.08
CA GLN A 53 -0.08 10.68 15.20
C GLN A 53 0.47 11.26 13.87
N GLN A 54 -0.02 10.79 12.71
CA GLN A 54 0.50 11.05 11.37
C GLN A 54 -0.56 11.68 10.44
N VAL A 55 -0.08 12.46 9.46
CA VAL A 55 -0.91 13.10 8.39
C VAL A 55 -0.42 12.63 7.00
N PRO A 56 -1.24 12.65 5.93
CA PRO A 56 -2.56 13.28 5.79
C PRO A 56 -3.65 12.69 6.69
N MET A 57 -4.59 13.55 7.10
CA MET A 57 -5.89 13.14 7.63
C MET A 57 -7.01 13.68 6.74
N VAL A 58 -8.05 12.87 6.51
CA VAL A 58 -9.28 13.27 5.83
C VAL A 58 -10.49 13.00 6.70
N GLU A 59 -11.33 14.01 6.89
CA GLU A 59 -12.65 13.86 7.50
C GLU A 59 -13.68 13.61 6.40
N MET A 60 -14.28 12.42 6.36
CA MET A 60 -15.32 12.06 5.38
C MET A 60 -16.30 11.03 5.98
N ASP A 61 -17.59 11.16 5.69
CA ASP A 61 -18.66 10.24 6.14
C ASP A 61 -18.70 9.96 7.66
N GLY A 62 -18.25 10.91 8.49
CA GLY A 62 -18.16 10.76 9.94
C GLY A 62 -16.93 9.98 10.44
N MET A 63 -15.94 9.73 9.58
CA MET A 63 -14.66 9.10 9.93
C MET A 63 -13.53 10.12 9.78
N LYS A 64 -12.60 10.14 10.74
CA LYS A 64 -11.30 10.82 10.60
C LYS A 64 -10.28 9.78 10.18
N MET A 65 -10.03 9.68 8.87
CA MET A 65 -9.14 8.69 8.28
C MET A 65 -7.72 9.24 8.16
N VAL A 66 -6.72 8.44 8.53
CA VAL A 66 -5.31 8.66 8.24
C VAL A 66 -4.79 7.52 7.33
N GLN A 67 -3.49 7.50 7.06
CA GLN A 67 -2.80 6.56 6.17
C GLN A 67 -3.29 6.63 4.72
N THR A 68 -2.48 7.27 3.87
CA THR A 68 -2.83 7.64 2.48
C THR A 68 -3.46 6.49 1.69
N ARG A 69 -2.92 5.27 1.78
CA ARG A 69 -3.47 4.10 1.06
C ARG A 69 -4.88 3.72 1.49
N ALA A 70 -5.19 3.78 2.78
CA ALA A 70 -6.53 3.49 3.30
C ALA A 70 -7.54 4.56 2.86
N ILE A 71 -7.14 5.84 2.91
CA ILE A 71 -7.96 6.97 2.42
C ILE A 71 -8.26 6.80 0.92
N LEU A 72 -7.24 6.55 0.10
CA LEU A 72 -7.40 6.36 -1.35
C LEU A 72 -8.29 5.15 -1.67
N SER A 73 -8.06 4.02 -1.01
CA SER A 73 -8.84 2.78 -1.20
C SER A 73 -10.31 2.98 -0.84
N TYR A 74 -10.60 3.75 0.22
CA TYR A 74 -11.96 4.14 0.60
C TYR A 74 -12.63 5.00 -0.46
N ILE A 75 -11.97 6.07 -0.92
CA ILE A 75 -12.51 6.98 -1.94
C ILE A 75 -12.75 6.22 -3.27
N ALA A 76 -11.78 5.41 -3.71
CA ALA A 76 -11.89 4.63 -4.94
C ALA A 76 -13.08 3.64 -4.89
N ALA A 77 -13.27 2.96 -3.76
CA ALA A 77 -14.39 2.05 -3.56
C ALA A 77 -15.74 2.78 -3.46
N LYS A 78 -15.79 3.89 -2.71
CA LYS A 78 -16.98 4.74 -2.51
C LYS A 78 -17.49 5.36 -3.82
N HIS A 79 -16.57 5.79 -4.70
CA HIS A 79 -16.89 6.49 -5.95
C HIS A 79 -16.83 5.58 -7.19
N ASN A 80 -16.78 4.26 -7.02
CA ASN A 80 -16.75 3.26 -8.10
C ASN A 80 -15.54 3.41 -9.07
N LEU A 81 -14.43 4.01 -8.62
CA LEU A 81 -13.16 4.11 -9.35
C LEU A 81 -12.25 2.88 -9.09
N TYR A 82 -12.83 1.78 -8.63
CA TYR A 82 -12.12 0.54 -8.28
C TYR A 82 -12.73 -0.67 -9.00
N GLY A 83 -11.97 -1.75 -9.12
CA GLY A 83 -12.33 -2.92 -9.94
C GLY A 83 -13.68 -3.53 -9.56
N LYS A 84 -14.40 -4.06 -10.56
CA LYS A 84 -15.73 -4.64 -10.37
C LYS A 84 -15.66 -5.93 -9.55
N ASP A 85 -14.62 -6.73 -9.72
CA ASP A 85 -14.40 -8.02 -9.07
C ASP A 85 -13.00 -8.13 -8.43
N LEU A 86 -12.69 -9.30 -7.85
CA LEU A 86 -11.43 -9.51 -7.14
C LEU A 86 -10.19 -9.46 -8.05
N LYS A 87 -10.29 -9.86 -9.32
CA LYS A 87 -9.15 -9.86 -10.24
C LYS A 87 -8.82 -8.45 -10.72
N GLU A 88 -9.83 -7.68 -11.12
CA GLU A 88 -9.63 -6.27 -11.46
C GLU A 88 -9.07 -5.47 -10.28
N ARG A 89 -9.51 -5.75 -9.06
CA ARG A 89 -8.98 -5.09 -7.85
C ARG A 89 -7.51 -5.43 -7.60
N ALA A 90 -7.11 -6.70 -7.71
CA ALA A 90 -5.71 -7.09 -7.55
C ALA A 90 -4.80 -6.42 -8.60
N LEU A 91 -5.23 -6.35 -9.86
CA LEU A 91 -4.49 -5.66 -10.93
C LEU A 91 -4.35 -4.16 -10.64
N ILE A 92 -5.43 -3.49 -10.25
CA ILE A 92 -5.42 -2.08 -9.87
C ILE A 92 -4.47 -1.84 -8.68
N ASP A 93 -4.55 -2.66 -7.63
CA ASP A 93 -3.68 -2.55 -6.46
C ASP A 93 -2.20 -2.75 -6.83
N MET A 94 -1.91 -3.75 -7.69
CA MET A 94 -0.55 -3.99 -8.20
C MET A 94 0.01 -2.77 -8.94
N TYR A 95 -0.79 -2.16 -9.81
CA TYR A 95 -0.39 -0.98 -10.58
C TYR A 95 -0.24 0.27 -9.71
N VAL A 96 -1.13 0.48 -8.73
CA VAL A 96 -1.01 1.58 -7.75
C VAL A 96 0.25 1.43 -6.90
N GLU A 97 0.56 0.25 -6.37
CA GLU A 97 1.79 0.05 -5.58
C GLU A 97 3.05 0.26 -6.44
N GLY A 98 3.05 -0.20 -7.70
CA GLY A 98 4.15 0.05 -8.64
C GLY A 98 4.38 1.54 -8.95
N THR A 99 3.31 2.32 -9.14
CA THR A 99 3.42 3.79 -9.30
C THR A 99 3.81 4.48 -7.99
N THR A 100 3.30 4.01 -6.84
CA THR A 100 3.65 4.54 -5.52
C THR A 100 5.12 4.33 -5.17
N ASP A 101 5.73 3.22 -5.57
CA ASP A 101 7.18 3.00 -5.39
C ASP A 101 8.01 4.05 -6.16
N LEU A 102 7.65 4.37 -7.41
CA LEU A 102 8.29 5.42 -8.20
C LEU A 102 8.09 6.81 -7.58
N MET A 103 6.84 7.19 -7.30
CA MET A 103 6.49 8.47 -6.67
C MET A 103 7.15 8.63 -5.29
N GLY A 104 7.37 7.53 -4.56
CA GLY A 104 8.11 7.50 -3.29
C GLY A 104 9.57 7.97 -3.42
N MET A 105 10.23 7.63 -4.52
CA MET A 105 11.59 8.11 -4.80
C MET A 105 11.57 9.62 -5.06
N ILE A 106 10.61 10.11 -5.84
CA ILE A 106 10.44 11.54 -6.16
C ILE A 106 10.12 12.34 -4.88
N MET A 107 9.19 11.85 -4.05
CA MET A 107 8.82 12.48 -2.77
C MET A 107 9.98 12.57 -1.76
N THR A 108 10.97 11.68 -1.84
CA THR A 108 12.16 11.75 -0.95
C THR A 108 13.31 12.60 -1.52
N LEU A 109 13.27 12.95 -2.80
CA LEU A 109 14.31 13.74 -3.48
C LEU A 109 14.58 15.13 -2.84
N PRO A 110 13.57 15.92 -2.42
CA PRO A 110 13.82 17.22 -1.77
C PRO A 110 14.67 17.12 -0.49
N PHE A 111 14.55 15.99 0.23
CA PHE A 111 15.19 15.71 1.50
C PHE A 111 16.56 15.01 1.38
N GLN A 112 17.00 14.66 0.16
CA GLN A 112 18.36 14.15 -0.05
C GLN A 112 19.39 15.26 0.20
N PRO A 113 20.60 14.95 0.69
CA PRO A 113 21.73 15.87 0.68
C PRO A 113 22.03 16.39 -0.74
N PRO A 114 22.45 17.65 -0.94
CA PRO A 114 22.65 18.24 -2.28
C PRO A 114 23.52 17.39 -3.21
N GLU A 115 24.63 16.86 -2.70
CA GLU A 115 25.60 16.02 -3.41
C GLU A 115 25.03 14.66 -3.86
N ASN A 116 23.89 14.24 -3.32
CA ASN A 116 23.18 13.04 -3.72
C ASN A 116 21.99 13.32 -4.67
N LYS A 117 21.53 14.58 -4.81
CA LYS A 117 20.31 14.89 -5.58
C LYS A 117 20.42 14.50 -7.05
N GLU A 118 21.48 14.89 -7.75
CA GLU A 118 21.68 14.57 -9.17
C GLU A 118 21.67 13.06 -9.45
N LYS A 119 22.40 12.29 -8.63
CA LYS A 119 22.44 10.83 -8.71
C LYS A 119 21.07 10.19 -8.50
N GLN A 120 20.30 10.69 -7.52
CA GLN A 120 18.97 10.18 -7.22
C GLN A 120 17.95 10.57 -8.30
N THR A 121 18.03 11.77 -8.87
CA THR A 121 17.24 12.19 -10.04
C THR A 121 17.52 11.30 -11.25
N SER A 122 18.79 11.00 -11.53
CA SER A 122 19.18 10.09 -12.62
C SER A 122 18.64 8.68 -12.42
N LEU A 123 18.72 8.15 -11.18
CA LEU A 123 18.16 6.84 -10.82
C LEU A 123 16.62 6.80 -10.93
N ILE A 124 15.94 7.92 -10.66
CA ILE A 124 14.49 8.06 -10.87
C ILE A 124 14.16 7.95 -12.37
N PHE A 125 14.88 8.66 -13.25
CA PHE A 125 14.66 8.56 -14.71
C PHE A 125 14.98 7.17 -15.26
N GLU A 126 16.09 6.58 -14.83
CA GLU A 126 16.47 5.21 -15.16
C GLU A 126 15.33 4.25 -14.80
N ARG A 127 14.83 4.29 -13.56
CA ARG A 127 13.77 3.38 -13.10
C ARG A 127 12.42 3.67 -13.76
N ALA A 128 12.07 4.94 -13.97
CA ALA A 128 10.85 5.31 -14.70
C ALA A 128 10.85 4.67 -16.09
N THR A 129 11.95 4.82 -16.85
CA THR A 129 12.06 4.36 -18.24
C THR A 129 12.42 2.88 -18.41
N THR A 130 13.07 2.23 -17.44
CA THR A 130 13.50 0.81 -17.56
C THR A 130 12.69 -0.18 -16.72
N ARG A 131 11.92 0.28 -15.72
CA ARG A 131 11.14 -0.59 -14.81
C ARG A 131 9.66 -0.27 -14.75
N TYR A 132 9.26 1.01 -14.68
CA TYR A 132 7.86 1.36 -14.40
C TYR A 132 7.05 1.62 -15.66
N PHE A 133 7.42 2.59 -16.50
CA PHE A 133 6.69 2.91 -17.74
C PHE A 133 6.61 1.75 -18.74
N PRO A 134 7.64 0.89 -18.94
CA PRO A 134 7.53 -0.30 -19.77
C PRO A 134 6.44 -1.29 -19.34
N VAL A 135 6.09 -1.37 -18.05
CA VAL A 135 5.02 -2.26 -17.56
C VAL A 135 3.67 -1.75 -18.05
N TYR A 136 3.38 -0.46 -17.87
CA TYR A 136 2.09 0.12 -18.23
C TYR A 136 1.92 0.22 -19.75
N GLU A 137 2.96 0.60 -20.49
CA GLU A 137 2.99 0.55 -21.95
C GLU A 137 2.72 -0.87 -22.47
N LYS A 138 3.35 -1.90 -21.86
CA LYS A 138 3.11 -3.30 -22.23
C LYS A 138 1.69 -3.75 -21.89
N VAL A 139 1.15 -3.41 -20.72
CA VAL A 139 -0.22 -3.75 -20.31
C VAL A 139 -1.23 -3.21 -21.32
N LEU A 140 -1.15 -1.90 -21.63
CA LEU A 140 -2.01 -1.25 -22.61
C LEU A 140 -1.91 -1.91 -23.99
N LYS A 141 -0.69 -2.28 -24.41
CA LYS A 141 -0.43 -2.98 -25.68
C LYS A 141 -0.96 -4.41 -25.72
N ASP A 142 -0.82 -5.16 -24.63
CA ASP A 142 -1.22 -6.57 -24.53
C ASP A 142 -2.75 -6.73 -24.64
N HIS A 143 -3.52 -5.81 -24.07
CA HIS A 143 -4.98 -5.88 -24.04
C HIS A 143 -5.71 -4.93 -25.00
N GLY A 144 -5.03 -3.89 -25.51
CA GLY A 144 -5.59 -2.94 -26.50
C GLY A 144 -6.80 -2.15 -25.98
N GLN A 145 -6.72 -1.56 -24.78
CA GLN A 145 -7.83 -0.83 -24.15
C GLN A 145 -7.38 0.54 -23.64
N ASP A 146 -8.33 1.46 -23.57
CA ASP A 146 -8.15 2.87 -23.22
C ASP A 146 -7.66 3.16 -21.79
N PHE A 147 -7.75 2.17 -20.89
CA PHE A 147 -7.48 2.25 -19.45
C PHE A 147 -6.81 0.96 -18.97
N LEU A 148 -6.06 1.04 -17.87
CA LEU A 148 -5.17 -0.02 -17.38
C LEU A 148 -5.88 -1.34 -17.02
N VAL A 149 -7.17 -1.30 -16.63
CA VAL A 149 -7.91 -2.48 -16.18
C VAL A 149 -9.36 -2.46 -16.66
N GLY A 150 -9.78 -3.55 -17.30
CA GLY A 150 -11.20 -3.84 -17.58
C GLY A 150 -11.90 -2.85 -18.52
N GLY A 151 -11.14 -2.10 -19.33
CA GLY A 151 -11.64 -1.08 -20.25
C GLY A 151 -12.28 0.12 -19.57
N LYS A 152 -12.02 0.34 -18.27
CA LYS A 152 -12.72 1.34 -17.46
C LYS A 152 -11.76 2.14 -16.60
N PHE A 153 -11.90 3.47 -16.68
CA PHE A 153 -11.23 4.43 -15.80
C PHE A 153 -11.34 4.06 -14.30
N SER A 154 -10.19 4.06 -13.63
CA SER A 154 -9.98 3.65 -12.26
C SER A 154 -8.95 4.55 -11.54
N TRP A 155 -8.77 4.35 -10.23
CA TRP A 155 -7.74 5.07 -9.47
C TRP A 155 -6.30 4.70 -9.84
N ALA A 156 -6.05 3.57 -10.52
CA ALA A 156 -4.72 3.28 -11.08
C ALA A 156 -4.38 4.24 -12.25
N ASP A 157 -5.37 4.59 -13.08
CA ASP A 157 -5.17 5.53 -14.20
C ASP A 157 -4.91 6.95 -13.69
N VAL A 158 -5.52 7.32 -12.55
CA VAL A 158 -5.26 8.59 -11.83
C VAL A 158 -3.84 8.61 -11.25
N HIS A 159 -3.44 7.56 -10.53
CA HIS A 159 -2.12 7.48 -9.89
C HIS A 159 -0.99 7.37 -10.92
N LEU A 160 -1.24 6.76 -12.09
CA LEU A 160 -0.32 6.76 -13.23
C LEU A 160 -0.20 8.14 -13.88
N LEU A 161 -1.29 8.90 -14.05
CA LEU A 161 -1.19 10.29 -14.53
C LEU A 161 -0.39 11.16 -13.55
N GLU A 162 -0.64 11.05 -12.24
CA GLU A 162 0.13 11.77 -11.22
C GLU A 162 1.62 11.41 -11.29
N ALA A 163 1.96 10.11 -11.35
CA ALA A 163 3.33 9.63 -11.48
C ALA A 163 4.02 10.12 -12.77
N ILE A 164 3.30 10.15 -13.90
CA ILE A 164 3.80 10.67 -15.18
C ILE A 164 4.16 12.16 -15.04
N LEU A 165 3.22 12.98 -14.56
CA LEU A 165 3.43 14.42 -14.42
C LEU A 165 4.58 14.74 -13.44
N MET A 166 4.69 13.99 -12.34
CA MET A 166 5.81 14.13 -11.40
C MET A 166 7.19 13.83 -12.01
N VAL A 167 7.28 12.92 -12.98
CA VAL A 167 8.56 12.67 -13.70
C VAL A 167 8.78 13.70 -14.80
N GLU A 168 7.73 14.11 -15.52
CA GLU A 168 7.80 15.13 -16.58
C GLU A 168 8.24 16.51 -16.06
N GLU A 169 7.87 16.89 -14.84
CA GLU A 169 8.37 18.09 -14.16
C GLU A 169 9.90 18.13 -14.02
N MET A 170 10.55 16.97 -14.04
CA MET A 170 12.01 16.84 -13.97
C MET A 170 12.64 16.49 -15.34
N LYS A 171 11.90 15.80 -16.23
CA LYS A 171 12.32 15.47 -17.60
C LYS A 171 11.10 15.49 -18.55
N PRO A 172 10.79 16.62 -19.21
CA PRO A 172 9.57 16.78 -20.01
C PRO A 172 9.42 15.83 -21.20
N ASP A 173 10.51 15.29 -21.72
CA ASP A 173 10.56 14.37 -22.86
C ASP A 173 10.52 12.88 -22.46
N VAL A 174 10.34 12.54 -21.18
CA VAL A 174 10.46 11.16 -20.66
C VAL A 174 9.51 10.15 -21.33
N LEU A 175 8.34 10.59 -21.80
CA LEU A 175 7.38 9.73 -22.50
C LEU A 175 7.68 9.52 -23.99
N SER A 176 8.78 10.04 -24.54
CA SER A 176 9.07 9.96 -26.00
C SER A 176 9.16 8.53 -26.55
N ALA A 177 9.42 7.53 -25.69
CA ALA A 177 9.46 6.10 -26.06
C ALA A 177 8.17 5.32 -25.70
N PHE A 178 7.14 5.99 -25.18
CA PHE A 178 5.95 5.38 -24.57
C PHE A 178 4.65 5.98 -25.14
N PRO A 179 4.30 5.72 -26.41
CA PRO A 179 3.15 6.33 -27.07
C PRO A 179 1.80 6.00 -26.39
N LEU A 180 1.60 4.78 -25.89
CA LEU A 180 0.34 4.44 -25.20
C LEU A 180 0.22 5.17 -23.85
N LEU A 181 1.34 5.49 -23.20
CA LEU A 181 1.34 6.39 -22.04
C LEU A 181 1.08 7.85 -22.40
N GLN A 182 1.50 8.32 -23.58
CA GLN A 182 1.09 9.64 -24.08
C GLN A 182 -0.43 9.69 -24.31
N ASP A 183 -1.01 8.64 -24.90
CA ASP A 183 -2.46 8.51 -25.09
C ASP A 183 -3.22 8.45 -23.76
N VAL A 184 -2.77 7.65 -22.78
CA VAL A 184 -3.39 7.60 -21.45
C VAL A 184 -3.28 8.95 -20.74
N LYS A 185 -2.10 9.60 -20.77
CA LYS A 185 -1.91 10.95 -20.21
C LYS A 185 -2.89 11.93 -20.84
N ALA A 186 -2.98 11.98 -22.16
CA ALA A 186 -3.86 12.89 -22.90
C ALA A 186 -5.35 12.61 -22.60
N ARG A 187 -5.74 11.34 -22.55
CA ARG A 187 -7.12 10.89 -22.28
C ARG A 187 -7.55 11.22 -20.85
N VAL A 188 -6.77 10.83 -19.84
CA VAL A 188 -7.10 11.06 -18.43
C VAL A 188 -7.07 12.55 -18.09
N SER A 189 -6.10 13.31 -18.62
CA SER A 189 -6.06 14.78 -18.45
C SER A 189 -7.23 15.53 -19.10
N ASN A 190 -7.96 14.89 -20.03
CA ASN A 190 -9.14 15.45 -20.68
C ASN A 190 -10.48 15.06 -20.03
N ILE A 191 -10.48 14.15 -19.03
CA ILE A 191 -11.67 13.88 -18.20
C ILE A 191 -12.08 15.19 -17.52
N SER A 192 -13.34 15.60 -17.64
CA SER A 192 -13.79 16.96 -17.32
C SER A 192 -13.47 17.42 -15.89
N THR A 193 -13.51 16.50 -14.91
CA THR A 193 -13.24 16.79 -13.51
C THR A 193 -11.73 16.93 -13.21
N ILE A 194 -10.90 16.04 -13.74
CA ILE A 194 -9.43 16.15 -13.72
C ILE A 194 -8.97 17.40 -14.46
N LYS A 195 -9.55 17.65 -15.63
CA LYS A 195 -9.25 18.82 -16.45
C LYS A 195 -9.53 20.13 -15.71
N LYS A 196 -10.67 20.22 -15.02
CA LYS A 196 -11.00 21.35 -14.12
C LYS A 196 -9.94 21.48 -13.04
N PHE A 197 -9.57 20.40 -12.35
CA PHE A 197 -8.56 20.40 -11.28
C PHE A 197 -7.15 20.82 -11.75
N LEU A 198 -6.80 20.50 -13.00
CA LEU A 198 -5.57 20.94 -13.69
C LEU A 198 -5.57 22.41 -14.15
N GLU A 199 -6.64 23.17 -13.94
CA GLU A 199 -6.63 24.61 -14.27
C GLU A 199 -5.88 25.41 -13.18
N PRO A 200 -5.08 26.45 -13.53
CA PRO A 200 -4.30 27.23 -12.55
C PRO A 200 -5.11 27.97 -11.47
N ALA A 201 -6.45 27.98 -11.58
CA ALA A 201 -7.36 28.57 -10.59
C ALA A 201 -7.82 27.56 -9.50
N THR A 202 -7.65 26.24 -9.73
CA THR A 202 -7.91 25.18 -8.74
C THR A 202 -6.63 24.59 -8.16
N GLN A 203 -5.52 24.68 -8.89
CA GLN A 203 -4.22 24.26 -8.36
C GLN A 203 -3.71 25.21 -7.28
N VAL A 204 -3.31 24.66 -6.14
CA VAL A 204 -2.55 25.38 -5.10
C VAL A 204 -1.10 25.55 -5.60
N ARG A 205 -0.90 26.54 -6.48
CA ARG A 205 0.38 27.01 -7.09
C ARG A 205 1.30 25.89 -7.63
N GLY A 206 0.99 25.39 -8.84
CA GLY A 206 1.65 24.21 -9.43
C GLY A 206 2.13 24.25 -10.91
N SER A 207 2.08 25.40 -11.61
CA SER A 207 2.48 25.62 -13.03
C SER A 207 1.43 25.32 -14.14
N LEU A 208 1.83 25.34 -15.42
CA LEU A 208 1.01 25.80 -16.56
C LEU A 208 0.18 24.73 -17.32
N CYS A 209 -0.84 25.18 -18.06
CA CYS A 209 -1.89 24.35 -18.69
C CYS A 209 -2.26 24.80 -20.12
N LEU A 210 -2.62 23.87 -21.03
CA LEU A 210 -3.18 24.14 -22.37
C LEU A 210 -4.31 23.15 -22.79
N ARG A 211 -5.07 23.51 -23.86
CA ARG A 211 -6.47 23.12 -24.17
C ARG A 211 -6.56 22.06 -25.34
N ARG A 212 -7.68 21.42 -25.74
CA ARG A 212 -9.16 21.47 -25.47
C ARG A 212 -9.90 20.17 -25.98
N THR A 213 -11.08 19.83 -25.40
CA THR A 213 -12.28 19.04 -25.91
C THR A 213 -12.17 17.86 -26.91
N SER A 214 -12.99 16.77 -26.92
CA SER A 214 -13.97 16.05 -26.04
C SER A 214 -14.51 14.82 -26.87
N THR A 215 -15.49 13.91 -26.58
CA THR A 215 -16.60 13.69 -25.59
C THR A 215 -16.95 12.16 -25.56
N CYS A 216 -17.90 11.64 -24.73
CA CYS A 216 -18.02 10.17 -24.42
C CYS A 216 -19.46 9.57 -24.28
N SER A 217 -19.57 8.21 -24.32
CA SER A 217 -20.60 7.34 -23.68
C SER A 217 -20.22 5.82 -23.82
N GLY A 218 -20.76 4.82 -23.09
CA GLY A 218 -21.54 4.85 -21.83
C GLY A 218 -22.32 3.56 -21.42
N LEU A 219 -21.68 2.60 -20.69
CA LEU A 219 -22.29 1.53 -19.82
C LEU A 219 -23.04 0.34 -20.52
N ALA A 220 -23.30 -0.83 -19.92
CA ALA A 220 -23.09 -1.40 -18.56
C ALA A 220 -22.72 -2.92 -18.61
N ALA A 221 -22.49 -3.60 -17.47
CA ALA A 221 -22.12 -5.03 -17.40
C ALA A 221 -22.77 -5.82 -16.23
N GLY A 222 -22.97 -7.13 -16.43
CA GLY A 222 -23.43 -8.09 -15.41
C GLY A 222 -22.32 -8.97 -14.81
N LYS A 223 -22.66 -9.83 -13.84
CA LYS A 223 -21.75 -10.78 -13.18
C LYS A 223 -22.40 -12.13 -12.94
N GLN A 224 -21.59 -13.19 -12.96
CA GLN A 224 -21.95 -14.51 -12.43
C GLN A 224 -20.72 -15.11 -11.73
N THR A 225 -20.95 -15.93 -10.69
CA THR A 225 -19.87 -16.45 -9.83
C THR A 225 -19.68 -17.94 -10.07
N LEU A 226 -18.45 -18.37 -10.35
CA LEU A 226 -18.08 -19.78 -10.44
C LEU A 226 -16.95 -20.09 -9.45
N ARG A 227 -17.15 -21.13 -8.62
CA ARG A 227 -16.04 -21.83 -7.98
C ARG A 227 -15.26 -22.55 -9.08
N ASN A 228 -13.95 -22.38 -9.12
CA ASN A 228 -13.07 -23.15 -10.00
C ASN A 228 -12.00 -23.87 -9.18
N MET A 229 -11.54 -25.03 -9.64
CA MET A 229 -10.58 -25.89 -8.93
C MET A 229 -9.15 -25.40 -9.13
N ALA A 230 -8.82 -24.27 -8.51
CA ALA A 230 -7.44 -23.77 -8.49
C ALA A 230 -6.53 -24.66 -7.61
N GLY A 231 -5.29 -24.86 -8.05
CA GLY A 231 -4.25 -25.48 -7.24
C GLY A 231 -3.83 -24.63 -6.04
N LYS A 232 -2.93 -25.17 -5.20
CA LYS A 232 -2.38 -24.45 -4.03
C LYS A 232 -1.72 -23.14 -4.49
N PRO A 233 -1.88 -22.02 -3.76
CA PRO A 233 -1.12 -20.80 -4.02
C PRO A 233 0.38 -21.08 -3.90
N LYS A 234 1.18 -20.54 -4.82
CA LYS A 234 2.63 -20.78 -4.86
C LYS A 234 3.40 -19.48 -4.64
N LEU A 235 4.18 -19.42 -3.56
CA LEU A 235 4.85 -18.23 -3.03
C LEU A 235 6.31 -18.20 -3.50
N TYR A 236 6.70 -17.15 -4.22
CA TYR A 236 8.04 -16.95 -4.76
C TYR A 236 8.79 -15.91 -3.92
N TYR A 237 9.77 -16.38 -3.13
CA TYR A 237 10.60 -15.53 -2.27
C TYR A 237 11.90 -16.24 -1.85
N PHE A 238 12.87 -15.53 -1.29
CA PHE A 238 14.02 -16.18 -0.66
C PHE A 238 13.62 -16.89 0.65
N ASN A 239 14.46 -17.81 1.14
CA ASN A 239 14.20 -18.51 2.40
C ASN A 239 14.43 -17.61 3.62
N GLY A 240 13.42 -16.82 3.96
CA GLY A 240 13.36 -15.94 5.12
C GLY A 240 12.00 -15.28 5.23
N ARG A 241 11.77 -14.52 6.32
CA ARG A 241 10.54 -13.75 6.54
C ARG A 241 10.33 -12.69 5.45
N GLY A 242 11.06 -11.57 5.57
CA GLY A 242 10.95 -10.39 4.73
C GLY A 242 9.49 -9.99 4.47
N ARG A 243 9.24 -9.47 3.27
CA ARG A 243 7.91 -9.02 2.84
C ARG A 243 6.92 -10.16 2.51
N MET A 244 7.32 -11.43 2.65
CA MET A 244 6.47 -12.59 2.38
C MET A 244 5.82 -13.16 3.66
N GLU A 245 6.32 -12.84 4.86
CA GLU A 245 5.83 -13.47 6.10
C GLU A 245 4.35 -13.16 6.38
N SER A 246 3.92 -11.90 6.23
CA SER A 246 2.51 -11.51 6.37
C SER A 246 1.57 -12.26 5.42
N ILE A 247 2.06 -12.65 4.24
CA ILE A 247 1.31 -13.43 3.24
C ILE A 247 1.18 -14.89 3.71
N ARG A 248 2.25 -15.48 4.25
CA ARG A 248 2.22 -16.81 4.90
C ARG A 248 1.24 -16.81 6.09
N TRP A 249 1.31 -15.79 6.96
CA TRP A 249 0.38 -15.61 8.08
C TRP A 249 -1.08 -15.56 7.64
N LEU A 250 -1.39 -14.72 6.63
CA LEU A 250 -2.78 -14.52 6.21
C LEU A 250 -3.37 -15.76 5.52
N LEU A 251 -2.59 -16.46 4.69
CA LEU A 251 -3.00 -17.74 4.10
C LEU A 251 -3.19 -18.82 5.16
N ALA A 252 -2.23 -18.96 6.07
CA ALA A 252 -2.31 -19.96 7.13
C ALA A 252 -3.49 -19.70 8.08
N ALA A 253 -3.74 -18.45 8.46
CA ALA A 253 -4.89 -18.05 9.27
C ALA A 253 -6.24 -18.36 8.58
N ALA A 254 -6.31 -18.16 7.26
CA ALA A 254 -7.45 -18.54 6.42
C ALA A 254 -7.60 -20.07 6.19
N GLY A 255 -6.68 -20.89 6.74
CA GLY A 255 -6.69 -22.34 6.59
C GLY A 255 -6.22 -22.84 5.22
N VAL A 256 -5.53 -21.99 4.45
CA VAL A 256 -5.11 -22.28 3.08
C VAL A 256 -3.73 -22.91 3.07
N GLU A 257 -3.62 -24.11 2.52
CA GLU A 257 -2.32 -24.72 2.22
C GLU A 257 -1.71 -24.09 0.97
N PHE A 258 -0.42 -23.77 1.04
CA PHE A 258 0.35 -23.14 -0.03
C PHE A 258 1.70 -23.84 -0.22
N GLU A 259 2.32 -23.60 -1.37
CA GLU A 259 3.66 -24.09 -1.73
C GLU A 259 4.65 -22.91 -1.75
N GLU A 260 5.94 -23.18 -1.56
CA GLU A 260 6.99 -22.16 -1.62
C GLU A 260 8.03 -22.51 -2.68
N GLN A 261 8.23 -21.60 -3.64
CA GLN A 261 9.33 -21.63 -4.59
C GLN A 261 10.45 -20.75 -4.04
N LEU A 262 11.45 -21.38 -3.43
CA LEU A 262 12.59 -20.67 -2.86
C LEU A 262 13.45 -20.07 -3.97
N ILE A 263 13.68 -18.75 -3.89
CA ILE A 263 14.66 -18.03 -4.69
C ILE A 263 16.00 -18.16 -3.98
N GLU A 264 16.87 -19.00 -4.53
CA GLU A 264 18.12 -19.42 -3.88
C GLU A 264 19.35 -18.64 -4.36
N THR A 265 19.31 -18.12 -5.59
CA THR A 265 20.43 -17.46 -6.28
C THR A 265 19.95 -16.24 -7.08
N LYS A 266 20.89 -15.36 -7.46
CA LYS A 266 20.60 -14.17 -8.28
C LYS A 266 20.16 -14.55 -9.70
N GLU A 267 20.76 -15.58 -10.28
CA GLU A 267 20.47 -16.05 -11.66
C GLU A 267 19.02 -16.52 -11.78
N TYR A 268 18.46 -17.15 -10.74
CA TYR A 268 17.05 -17.52 -10.71
C TYR A 268 16.11 -16.30 -10.56
N LEU A 269 16.52 -15.28 -9.80
CA LEU A 269 15.79 -14.00 -9.75
C LEU A 269 15.81 -13.28 -11.11
N GLU A 270 16.98 -13.22 -11.78
CA GLU A 270 17.09 -12.67 -13.13
C GLU A 270 16.26 -13.48 -14.13
N LYS A 271 16.17 -14.81 -14.00
CA LYS A 271 15.26 -15.62 -14.84
C LYS A 271 13.80 -15.20 -14.67
N LEU A 272 13.33 -14.98 -13.43
CA LEU A 272 11.95 -14.54 -13.15
C LEU A 272 11.68 -13.11 -13.67
N LYS A 273 12.67 -12.22 -13.64
CA LYS A 273 12.59 -10.89 -14.26
C LYS A 273 12.49 -10.97 -15.79
N HIS A 274 13.42 -11.67 -16.44
CA HIS A 274 13.45 -11.78 -17.91
C HIS A 274 12.30 -12.62 -18.47
N GLY A 275 11.72 -13.54 -17.69
CA GLY A 275 10.51 -14.27 -18.05
C GLY A 275 9.22 -13.44 -18.01
N GLY A 276 9.27 -12.20 -17.50
CA GLY A 276 8.10 -11.34 -17.35
C GLY A 276 7.19 -11.69 -16.16
N ASP A 277 7.57 -12.65 -15.32
CA ASP A 277 6.80 -13.07 -14.14
C ASP A 277 6.71 -11.98 -13.07
N LEU A 278 7.71 -11.09 -13.02
CA LEU A 278 7.85 -10.03 -12.03
C LEU A 278 7.69 -8.66 -12.70
N LEU A 279 6.46 -8.14 -12.76
CA LEU A 279 6.14 -6.87 -13.45
C LEU A 279 7.14 -5.75 -13.09
N PHE A 280 7.29 -5.45 -11.80
CA PHE A 280 8.21 -4.41 -11.30
C PHE A 280 9.59 -4.97 -10.94
N GLN A 281 10.00 -6.09 -11.53
CA GLN A 281 11.29 -6.77 -11.34
C GLN A 281 11.60 -7.13 -9.86
N GLN A 282 10.55 -7.27 -9.03
CA GLN A 282 10.59 -7.36 -7.57
C GLN A 282 9.72 -8.51 -7.05
N VAL A 283 10.05 -9.01 -5.84
CA VAL A 283 9.31 -10.04 -5.10
C VAL A 283 8.95 -9.51 -3.68
N PRO A 284 7.91 -10.01 -2.98
CA PRO A 284 7.17 -11.26 -3.19
C PRO A 284 6.38 -11.33 -4.50
N MET A 285 6.27 -12.53 -5.04
CA MET A 285 5.30 -12.88 -6.07
C MET A 285 4.49 -14.11 -5.62
N VAL A 286 3.20 -14.16 -5.94
CA VAL A 286 2.30 -15.28 -5.64
C VAL A 286 1.53 -15.69 -6.89
N GLU A 287 1.68 -16.95 -7.29
CA GLU A 287 0.84 -17.57 -8.32
C GLU A 287 -0.42 -18.13 -7.67
N MET A 288 -1.59 -17.59 -8.04
CA MET A 288 -2.87 -17.95 -7.43
C MET A 288 -4.05 -17.57 -8.34
N ASP A 289 -5.08 -18.42 -8.41
CA ASP A 289 -6.29 -18.21 -9.24
C ASP A 289 -6.02 -17.88 -10.73
N GLY A 290 -4.86 -18.30 -11.26
CA GLY A 290 -4.41 -18.00 -12.62
C GLY A 290 -3.80 -16.60 -12.81
N MET A 291 -3.37 -15.95 -11.73
CA MET A 291 -2.66 -14.66 -11.74
C MET A 291 -1.27 -14.81 -11.10
N LYS A 292 -0.28 -14.05 -11.61
CA LYS A 292 1.03 -13.87 -10.95
C LYS A 292 1.03 -12.50 -10.28
N MET A 293 0.67 -12.47 -9.00
CA MET A 293 0.54 -11.20 -8.25
C MET A 293 1.88 -10.82 -7.63
N VAL A 294 2.36 -9.61 -7.93
CA VAL A 294 3.47 -8.97 -7.20
C VAL A 294 2.92 -7.91 -6.22
N GLN A 295 3.80 -7.25 -5.47
CA GLN A 295 3.49 -6.23 -4.45
C GLN A 295 2.68 -6.76 -3.27
N SER A 296 3.31 -6.80 -2.09
CA SER A 296 2.78 -7.44 -0.88
C SER A 296 1.39 -6.95 -0.48
N ARG A 297 1.12 -5.65 -0.64
CA ARG A 297 -0.18 -5.05 -0.32
C ARG A 297 -1.29 -5.54 -1.23
N ALA A 298 -1.07 -5.60 -2.55
CA ALA A 298 -2.03 -6.15 -3.51
C ALA A 298 -2.31 -7.64 -3.26
N ILE A 299 -1.26 -8.42 -2.99
CA ILE A 299 -1.38 -9.85 -2.62
C ILE A 299 -2.22 -10.01 -1.35
N LEU A 300 -1.95 -9.23 -0.30
CA LEU A 300 -2.70 -9.26 0.96
C LEU A 300 -4.15 -8.75 0.81
N ASN A 301 -4.39 -7.73 -0.04
CA ASN A 301 -5.72 -7.25 -0.37
C ASN A 301 -6.55 -8.36 -1.03
N TYR A 302 -5.98 -9.04 -2.04
CA TYR A 302 -6.64 -10.13 -2.76
C TYR A 302 -6.98 -11.31 -1.85
N ILE A 303 -6.01 -11.79 -1.06
CA ILE A 303 -6.20 -12.91 -0.13
C ILE A 303 -7.24 -12.56 0.93
N ALA A 304 -7.17 -11.36 1.53
CA ALA A 304 -8.15 -10.93 2.52
C ALA A 304 -9.57 -10.84 1.94
N ALA A 305 -9.73 -10.31 0.72
CA ALA A 305 -11.01 -10.18 0.07
C ALA A 305 -11.58 -11.54 -0.42
N LYS A 306 -10.72 -12.47 -0.88
CA LYS A 306 -11.12 -13.83 -1.30
C LYS A 306 -11.63 -14.67 -0.12
N TYR A 307 -11.02 -14.52 1.06
CA TYR A 307 -11.36 -15.30 2.26
C TYR A 307 -12.19 -14.54 3.31
N ASN A 308 -12.84 -13.44 2.91
CA ASN A 308 -13.75 -12.61 3.73
C ASN A 308 -13.11 -11.96 4.98
N LEU A 309 -11.79 -11.78 5.00
CA LEU A 309 -11.02 -11.10 6.06
C LEU A 309 -10.89 -9.58 5.83
N SER A 310 -11.61 -9.01 4.85
CA SER A 310 -11.54 -7.59 4.44
C SER A 310 -12.69 -6.70 4.97
N GLY A 311 -13.47 -7.18 5.93
CA GLY A 311 -14.71 -6.54 6.40
C GLY A 311 -15.89 -6.69 5.43
N LYS A 312 -17.11 -6.48 5.94
CA LYS A 312 -18.36 -6.72 5.18
C LYS A 312 -18.77 -5.56 4.27
N ASP A 313 -18.29 -4.36 4.56
CA ASP A 313 -18.68 -3.11 3.90
C ASP A 313 -17.49 -2.15 3.74
N VAL A 314 -17.69 -1.07 2.97
CA VAL A 314 -16.62 -0.12 2.61
C VAL A 314 -16.07 0.67 3.80
N LYS A 315 -16.86 0.90 4.86
CA LYS A 315 -16.37 1.58 6.07
C LYS A 315 -15.58 0.60 6.94
N GLN A 316 -16.07 -0.62 7.15
CA GLN A 316 -15.28 -1.65 7.85
C GLN A 316 -13.94 -1.90 7.16
N ARG A 317 -13.91 -1.91 5.83
CA ARG A 317 -12.66 -2.01 5.08
C ARG A 317 -11.71 -0.84 5.36
N ALA A 318 -12.19 0.41 5.36
CA ALA A 318 -11.34 1.57 5.67
C ALA A 318 -10.68 1.47 7.06
N TRP A 319 -11.42 1.00 8.08
CA TRP A 319 -10.85 0.75 9.41
C TRP A 319 -9.80 -0.36 9.39
N ILE A 320 -10.09 -1.49 8.74
CA ILE A 320 -9.14 -2.61 8.58
C ILE A 320 -7.88 -2.13 7.85
N ASP A 321 -8.01 -1.44 6.74
CA ASP A 321 -6.89 -0.98 5.90
C ASP A 321 -6.00 0.03 6.64
N MET A 322 -6.61 0.95 7.39
CA MET A 322 -5.89 1.92 8.23
C MET A 322 -5.15 1.24 9.39
N TYR A 323 -5.76 0.24 10.03
CA TYR A 323 -5.13 -0.57 11.07
C TYR A 323 -3.98 -1.43 10.50
N CYS A 324 -4.16 -2.02 9.31
CA CYS A 324 -3.12 -2.75 8.59
C CYS A 324 -1.93 -1.85 8.24
N GLU A 325 -2.15 -0.64 7.72
CA GLU A 325 -1.06 0.31 7.42
C GLU A 325 -0.30 0.73 8.68
N GLY A 326 -0.98 1.03 9.79
CA GLY A 326 -0.31 1.33 11.06
C GLY A 326 0.47 0.15 11.65
N ALA A 327 -0.02 -1.08 11.48
CA ALA A 327 0.70 -2.28 11.88
C ALA A 327 1.91 -2.57 10.96
N MET A 328 1.81 -2.29 9.66
CA MET A 328 2.91 -2.37 8.70
C MET A 328 3.99 -1.32 8.96
N ASP A 329 3.65 -0.08 9.30
CA ASP A 329 4.60 1.00 9.61
C ASP A 329 5.53 0.63 10.80
N LEU A 330 5.04 -0.15 11.77
CA LEU A 330 5.87 -0.70 12.85
C LEU A 330 6.66 -1.95 12.41
N ASN A 331 6.00 -2.87 11.70
CA ASN A 331 6.62 -4.10 11.20
C ASN A 331 7.83 -3.81 10.30
N GLU A 332 7.71 -2.82 9.40
CA GLU A 332 8.79 -2.35 8.52
C GLU A 332 10.04 -1.94 9.30
N LEU A 333 9.89 -1.19 10.39
CA LEU A 333 11.01 -0.76 11.22
C LEU A 333 11.70 -1.95 11.88
N ILE A 334 10.93 -2.91 12.41
CA ILE A 334 11.44 -4.15 13.01
C ILE A 334 12.16 -5.02 11.96
N MET A 335 11.55 -5.21 10.78
CA MET A 335 12.09 -5.98 9.66
C MET A 335 13.40 -5.38 9.11
N MET A 336 13.53 -4.05 9.12
CA MET A 336 14.71 -3.36 8.60
C MET A 336 15.84 -3.18 9.63
N LEU A 337 15.57 -3.32 10.94
CA LEU A 337 16.57 -3.22 12.01
C LEU A 337 17.81 -4.12 11.82
N PRO A 338 17.71 -5.39 11.39
CA PRO A 338 18.88 -6.24 11.18
C PRO A 338 19.86 -5.69 10.14
N PHE A 339 19.36 -4.93 9.16
CA PHE A 339 20.12 -4.37 8.03
C PHE A 339 20.71 -2.98 8.32
N LYS A 340 20.42 -2.37 9.47
CA LYS A 340 20.95 -1.05 9.85
C LYS A 340 22.47 -1.10 10.11
N PRO A 341 23.23 -0.04 9.78
CA PRO A 341 24.62 0.14 10.21
C PRO A 341 24.77 -0.05 11.72
N ALA A 342 25.85 -0.72 12.15
CA ALA A 342 26.02 -1.19 13.54
C ALA A 342 26.01 -0.05 14.57
N ASP A 343 26.67 1.06 14.26
CA ASP A 343 26.69 2.34 14.98
C ASP A 343 25.29 2.97 15.15
N SER A 344 24.40 2.76 14.19
CA SER A 344 23.02 3.27 14.24
C SER A 344 22.03 2.32 14.92
N LYS A 345 22.40 1.04 15.09
CA LYS A 345 21.45 -0.07 15.35
C LYS A 345 20.79 0.01 16.73
N GLU A 346 21.53 0.42 17.76
CA GLU A 346 20.99 0.63 19.11
C GLU A 346 19.97 1.80 19.14
N LYS A 347 20.31 2.92 18.50
CA LYS A 347 19.42 4.08 18.37
C LYS A 347 18.13 3.73 17.63
N GLU A 348 18.22 2.93 16.57
CA GLU A 348 17.05 2.47 15.82
C GLU A 348 16.22 1.44 16.60
N PHE A 349 16.84 0.57 17.40
CA PHE A 349 16.13 -0.29 18.35
C PHE A 349 15.35 0.54 19.38
N ALA A 350 15.97 1.54 20.01
CA ALA A 350 15.30 2.42 20.97
C ALA A 350 14.10 3.15 20.34
N ASN A 351 14.29 3.72 19.13
CA ASN A 351 13.27 4.36 18.29
C ASN A 351 12.08 3.42 17.96
N ILE A 352 12.33 2.12 17.77
CA ILE A 352 11.29 1.10 17.55
C ILE A 352 10.50 0.84 18.82
N ILE A 353 11.18 0.60 19.95
CA ILE A 353 10.53 0.33 21.24
C ILE A 353 9.71 1.54 21.72
N GLU A 354 10.23 2.75 21.53
CA GLU A 354 9.51 4.00 21.79
C GLU A 354 8.22 4.05 20.96
N LYS A 355 8.31 4.03 19.62
CA LYS A 355 7.13 4.11 18.75
C LYS A 355 6.11 3.00 18.99
N ALA A 356 6.56 1.78 19.24
CA ALA A 356 5.67 0.68 19.59
C ALA A 356 4.84 1.02 20.84
N THR A 357 5.48 1.55 21.89
CA THR A 357 4.85 1.81 23.20
C THR A 357 4.20 3.20 23.34
N THR A 358 4.54 4.19 22.50
CA THR A 358 3.99 5.57 22.58
C THR A 358 3.05 5.94 21.42
N ARG A 359 3.07 5.21 20.30
CA ARG A 359 2.27 5.50 19.10
C ARG A 359 1.38 4.36 18.63
N TYR A 360 1.93 3.16 18.48
CA TYR A 360 1.21 2.06 17.81
C TYR A 360 0.34 1.23 18.76
N PHE A 361 0.92 0.62 19.81
CA PHE A 361 0.16 -0.19 20.76
C PHE A 361 -0.90 0.60 21.56
N PRO A 362 -0.68 1.87 21.96
CA PRO A 362 -1.75 2.69 22.56
C PRO A 362 -3.00 2.85 21.69
N VAL A 363 -2.87 2.88 20.35
CA VAL A 363 -4.01 2.93 19.43
C VAL A 363 -4.82 1.64 19.53
N PHE A 364 -4.19 0.48 19.37
CA PHE A 364 -4.90 -0.79 19.33
C PHE A 364 -5.48 -1.18 20.72
N GLU A 365 -4.77 -0.88 21.81
CA GLU A 365 -5.31 -0.99 23.16
C GLU A 365 -6.56 -0.10 23.35
N LYS A 366 -6.53 1.15 22.84
CA LYS A 366 -7.69 2.05 22.89
C LYS A 366 -8.86 1.53 22.05
N VAL A 367 -8.63 1.05 20.83
CA VAL A 367 -9.68 0.47 19.97
C VAL A 367 -10.38 -0.69 20.70
N LEU A 368 -9.60 -1.64 21.24
CA LEU A 368 -10.14 -2.76 22.02
C LEU A 368 -10.97 -2.27 23.22
N LYS A 369 -10.47 -1.27 23.96
CA LYS A 369 -11.14 -0.68 25.12
C LYS A 369 -12.44 0.04 24.76
N ASP A 370 -12.43 0.89 23.74
CA ASP A 370 -13.56 1.75 23.37
C ASP A 370 -14.82 0.94 23.03
N HIS A 371 -14.65 -0.23 22.38
CA HIS A 371 -15.76 -1.05 21.90
C HIS A 371 -16.01 -2.36 22.68
N GLY A 372 -15.06 -2.82 23.51
CA GLY A 372 -15.18 -4.06 24.28
C GLY A 372 -15.24 -5.39 23.47
N GLN A 373 -15.02 -5.35 22.16
CA GLN A 373 -15.15 -6.50 21.25
C GLN A 373 -13.90 -7.39 21.22
N ASN A 374 -14.04 -8.61 20.69
CA ASN A 374 -12.97 -9.62 20.64
C ASN A 374 -11.97 -9.42 19.48
N TYR A 375 -12.33 -8.63 18.48
CA TYR A 375 -11.60 -8.37 17.24
C TYR A 375 -11.64 -6.87 16.93
N LEU A 376 -10.65 -6.36 16.20
CA LEU A 376 -10.45 -4.92 15.98
C LEU A 376 -11.59 -4.22 15.21
N VAL A 377 -12.30 -4.94 14.33
CA VAL A 377 -13.37 -4.36 13.50
C VAL A 377 -14.58 -5.28 13.45
N GLY A 378 -15.74 -4.76 13.89
CA GLY A 378 -17.04 -5.41 13.71
C GLY A 378 -17.22 -6.76 14.42
N ASN A 379 -16.42 -7.04 15.46
CA ASN A 379 -16.38 -8.29 16.20
C ASN A 379 -16.18 -9.55 15.33
N GLN A 380 -15.47 -9.43 14.22
CA GLN A 380 -15.14 -10.53 13.31
C GLN A 380 -13.64 -10.55 13.00
N LEU A 381 -13.05 -11.73 12.89
CA LEU A 381 -11.65 -11.89 12.50
C LEU A 381 -11.40 -11.25 11.13
N SER A 382 -10.42 -10.34 11.05
CA SER A 382 -9.99 -9.66 9.85
C SER A 382 -8.48 -9.80 9.63
N ARG A 383 -7.99 -9.33 8.48
CA ARG A 383 -6.54 -9.24 8.24
C ARG A 383 -5.81 -8.29 9.20
N ALA A 384 -6.50 -7.29 9.76
CA ALA A 384 -5.90 -6.38 10.73
C ALA A 384 -5.55 -7.12 12.03
N ASP A 385 -6.39 -8.07 12.45
CA ASP A 385 -6.14 -8.88 13.65
C ASP A 385 -4.91 -9.79 13.47
N ILE A 386 -4.79 -10.43 12.29
CA ILE A 386 -3.67 -11.30 11.95
C ILE A 386 -2.35 -10.51 11.82
N GLN A 387 -2.37 -9.36 11.17
CA GLN A 387 -1.18 -8.51 11.03
C GLN A 387 -0.78 -7.85 12.36
N LEU A 388 -1.73 -7.49 13.22
CA LEU A 388 -1.40 -7.01 14.56
C LEU A 388 -0.75 -8.12 15.42
N LEU A 389 -1.23 -9.36 15.33
CA LEU A 389 -0.58 -10.49 16.00
C LEU A 389 0.86 -10.72 15.51
N GLU A 390 1.09 -10.70 14.19
CA GLU A 390 2.43 -10.79 13.60
C GLU A 390 3.35 -9.69 14.15
N THR A 391 2.92 -8.43 14.09
CA THR A 391 3.70 -7.27 14.57
C THR A 391 3.94 -7.31 16.08
N ILE A 392 2.98 -7.81 16.88
CA ILE A 392 3.17 -8.02 18.32
C ILE A 392 4.28 -9.05 18.59
N LEU A 393 4.23 -10.21 17.93
CA LEU A 393 5.21 -11.28 18.15
C LEU A 393 6.61 -10.84 17.70
N MET A 394 6.71 -10.10 16.59
CA MET A 394 7.98 -9.50 16.13
C MET A 394 8.51 -8.42 17.08
N ALA A 395 7.64 -7.70 17.79
CA ALA A 395 8.05 -6.73 18.81
C ALA A 395 8.46 -7.40 20.13
N GLU A 396 7.83 -8.50 20.52
CA GLU A 396 8.22 -9.31 21.68
C GLU A 396 9.56 -10.03 21.46
N GLU A 397 9.87 -10.43 20.23
CA GLU A 397 11.20 -10.93 19.83
C GLU A 397 12.32 -9.87 19.98
N LEU A 398 11.98 -8.57 19.98
CA LEU A 398 12.91 -7.48 20.34
C LEU A 398 12.90 -7.15 21.84
N LYS A 399 11.73 -7.22 22.50
CA LYS A 399 11.56 -6.91 23.92
C LYS A 399 10.36 -7.69 24.50
N ALA A 400 10.64 -8.79 25.19
CA ALA A 400 9.60 -9.74 25.65
C ALA A 400 8.51 -9.12 26.56
N ASP A 401 8.84 -8.06 27.31
CA ASP A 401 7.92 -7.34 28.19
C ASP A 401 7.25 -6.11 27.53
N ILE A 402 7.33 -5.93 26.20
CA ILE A 402 6.81 -4.73 25.53
C ILE A 402 5.29 -4.53 25.71
N LEU A 403 4.53 -5.62 25.86
CA LEU A 403 3.10 -5.58 26.18
C LEU A 403 2.80 -5.39 27.69
N SER A 404 3.80 -5.13 28.54
CA SER A 404 3.65 -4.97 29.99
C SER A 404 2.47 -4.07 30.38
N LYS A 405 2.37 -2.89 29.74
CA LYS A 405 1.36 -1.85 29.95
C LYS A 405 0.06 -2.01 29.14
N PHE A 406 -0.08 -3.08 28.36
CA PHE A 406 -1.15 -3.26 27.36
C PHE A 406 -1.95 -4.56 27.62
N PRO A 407 -2.81 -4.60 28.67
CA PRO A 407 -3.54 -5.81 29.06
C PRO A 407 -4.54 -6.30 28.01
N LEU A 408 -5.20 -5.42 27.26
CA LEU A 408 -6.13 -5.86 26.21
C LEU A 408 -5.36 -6.44 25.01
N LEU A 409 -4.19 -5.90 24.66
CA LEU A 409 -3.31 -6.51 23.66
C LEU A 409 -2.74 -7.85 24.07
N LYS A 410 -2.45 -8.09 25.37
CA LYS A 410 -2.11 -9.43 25.89
C LYS A 410 -3.24 -10.43 25.66
N ALA A 411 -4.46 -10.08 26.10
CA ALA A 411 -5.64 -10.94 25.94
C ALA A 411 -6.01 -11.16 24.45
N PHE A 412 -5.84 -10.14 23.62
CA PHE A 412 -5.99 -10.22 22.16
C PHE A 412 -4.95 -11.17 21.55
N LYS A 413 -3.66 -11.02 21.87
CA LYS A 413 -2.59 -11.93 21.40
C LYS A 413 -2.94 -13.37 21.73
N GLU A 414 -3.33 -13.66 22.97
CA GLU A 414 -3.71 -15.00 23.41
C GLU A 414 -4.93 -15.54 22.65
N ARG A 415 -5.97 -14.71 22.47
CA ARG A 415 -7.19 -15.07 21.71
C ARG A 415 -6.87 -15.44 20.26
N ILE A 416 -6.17 -14.58 19.53
CA ILE A 416 -5.87 -14.80 18.10
C ILE A 416 -4.87 -15.97 17.94
N SER A 417 -3.88 -16.10 18.83
CA SER A 417 -2.92 -17.22 18.82
C SER A 417 -3.57 -18.59 19.06
N ASN A 418 -4.73 -18.64 19.72
CA ASN A 418 -5.45 -19.88 19.98
C ASN A 418 -6.47 -20.28 18.90
N ILE A 419 -6.70 -19.44 17.88
CA ILE A 419 -7.53 -19.81 16.71
C ILE A 419 -6.88 -21.02 16.03
N PRO A 420 -7.59 -22.14 15.75
CA PRO A 420 -6.95 -23.41 15.38
C PRO A 420 -5.97 -23.35 14.20
N THR A 421 -6.28 -22.55 13.17
CA THR A 421 -5.42 -22.32 12.01
C THR A 421 -4.14 -21.56 12.37
N VAL A 422 -4.27 -20.49 13.16
CA VAL A 422 -3.14 -19.70 13.69
C VAL A 422 -2.29 -20.53 14.66
N LYS A 423 -2.94 -21.30 15.54
CA LYS A 423 -2.28 -22.19 16.50
C LYS A 423 -1.46 -23.29 15.82
N LYS A 424 -1.96 -23.84 14.69
CA LYS A 424 -1.21 -24.74 13.80
C LYS A 424 -0.01 -24.04 13.15
N PHE A 425 -0.17 -22.79 12.70
CA PHE A 425 0.92 -22.01 12.10
C PHE A 425 2.01 -21.61 13.12
N LEU A 426 1.67 -21.49 14.40
CA LEU A 426 2.63 -21.21 15.47
C LEU A 426 3.48 -22.43 15.89
N GLN A 427 3.08 -23.67 15.55
CA GLN A 427 3.83 -24.88 15.92
C GLN A 427 5.15 -25.04 15.13
N PRO A 428 6.14 -25.78 15.68
CA PRO A 428 7.29 -26.25 14.92
C PRO A 428 6.89 -27.03 13.67
N GLY A 429 7.67 -26.92 12.59
CA GLY A 429 7.40 -27.58 11.31
C GLY A 429 6.34 -26.90 10.43
N SER A 430 5.76 -25.77 10.87
CA SER A 430 4.93 -24.93 9.99
C SER A 430 5.81 -24.15 8.97
N PRO A 431 5.21 -23.54 7.93
CA PRO A 431 5.94 -22.64 7.02
C PRO A 431 6.40 -21.31 7.65
N ARG A 432 6.09 -21.02 8.92
CA ARG A 432 6.49 -19.78 9.61
C ARG A 432 8.02 -19.70 9.70
N LYS A 433 8.62 -18.61 9.25
CA LYS A 433 10.08 -18.45 9.25
C LYS A 433 10.58 -17.88 10.58
N ALA A 434 11.79 -18.30 10.96
CA ALA A 434 12.52 -17.76 12.10
C ALA A 434 12.89 -16.27 11.88
N PRO A 435 13.27 -15.52 12.93
CA PRO A 435 13.97 -14.24 12.78
C PRO A 435 15.20 -14.41 11.87
N ILE A 436 15.55 -13.37 11.11
CA ILE A 436 16.63 -13.45 10.12
C ILE A 436 18.01 -13.42 10.81
N ASP A 437 18.86 -14.40 10.49
CA ASP A 437 20.24 -14.47 10.97
C ASP A 437 21.23 -13.84 9.97
N GLU A 438 22.50 -13.72 10.35
CA GLU A 438 23.53 -13.10 9.51
C GLU A 438 23.76 -13.85 8.19
N LYS A 439 23.61 -15.18 8.19
CA LYS A 439 23.74 -16.04 7.00
C LYS A 439 22.59 -15.80 6.02
N ALA A 440 21.36 -15.66 6.51
CA ALA A 440 20.20 -15.31 5.70
C ALA A 440 20.24 -13.85 5.21
N ILE A 441 20.79 -12.91 5.99
CA ILE A 441 21.11 -11.54 5.54
C ILE A 441 22.12 -11.58 4.40
N GLU A 442 23.20 -12.35 4.51
CA GLU A 442 24.23 -12.47 3.48
C GLU A 442 23.70 -13.14 2.21
N LYS A 443 22.95 -14.24 2.33
CA LYS A 443 22.29 -14.90 1.19
C LYS A 443 21.28 -13.97 0.51
N GLY A 444 20.47 -13.25 1.30
CA GLY A 444 19.56 -12.23 0.79
C GLY A 444 20.29 -11.13 0.01
N ARG A 445 21.37 -10.57 0.57
CA ARG A 445 22.23 -9.60 -0.13
C ARG A 445 22.77 -10.15 -1.45
N LYS A 446 23.28 -11.38 -1.48
CA LYS A 446 23.79 -12.02 -2.71
C LYS A 446 22.72 -12.26 -3.79
N ILE A 447 21.45 -12.41 -3.41
CA ILE A 447 20.32 -12.57 -4.35
C ILE A 447 19.85 -11.21 -4.91
N PHE A 448 19.84 -10.15 -4.10
CA PHE A 448 19.15 -8.89 -4.41
C PHE A 448 20.06 -7.66 -4.68
N ALA A 449 21.37 -7.75 -4.46
CA ALA A 449 22.34 -6.72 -4.86
C ALA A 449 22.63 -6.76 -6.37
#